data_AF-A0A1Q3MHP9-F1
#
_entry.id   AF-A0A1Q3MHP9-F1
#
_cell.length_a   1.000
_cell.length_b   1.000
_cell.length_c   1.000
_cell.angle_alpha   90.00
_cell.angle_beta   90.00
_cell.angle_gamma   90.00
#
_symmetry.space_group_name_H-M   'P 1'
#
loop_
_entity.id
_entity.type
_entity.pdbx_description
1 polymer ?
#
loop_
_entity_poly.entity_id
_entity_poly.type
_entity_poly.pdbx_seq_one_letter_code
_entity_poly.pdbx_strand_id
1 'polypeptide(L)'
;MLSEISSWRGAQYLDSGWLGPAFVVMLTAFILVNIRRAGKGKDLYIRRIAGLNAIDEAVGRATEMGRPVLMVPGLSDTVNAIVVQALNIFSYVSRIAARFSNPILICCYSAAIYTVGQEVIRDVYQQEGAGDKYDADSVRFISDRQFAFAAGVSGLILREKAAATFFMGEFYAESLIFAETANSIGAIQIASSTEATQTPFFIAACDYVLIGDEFYAASAYLTRQPVLVGSLVGQDWCKVAIAATFVLGALMNSIQLGPFHHKEVSEQRVDTVVQPLEQPRLMKVSDTFMYQLFNPQEDKELKIDRPQKPGAATPTAGEGGGE
;
A
#
# COMPACT_ATOMS: atom_id res chain seq x y z
N MET A 1 -10.20 -33.41 -2.68
CA MET A 1 -10.01 -32.14 -3.41
C MET A 1 -10.93 -31.01 -2.95
N LEU A 2 -12.27 -31.09 -3.07
CA LEU A 2 -13.16 -30.02 -2.55
C LEU A 2 -13.33 -30.03 -1.01
N SER A 3 -13.12 -31.17 -0.35
CA SER A 3 -13.10 -31.28 1.12
C SER A 3 -11.81 -30.76 1.76
N GLU A 4 -10.68 -30.84 1.04
CA GLU A 4 -9.38 -30.37 1.52
C GLU A 4 -9.25 -28.86 1.42
N ILE A 5 -9.86 -28.20 0.43
CA ILE A 5 -9.81 -26.73 0.30
C ILE A 5 -10.58 -26.02 1.44
N SER A 6 -11.56 -26.71 2.04
CA SER A 6 -12.34 -26.21 3.19
C SER A 6 -11.53 -26.18 4.49
N SER A 7 -10.63 -27.15 4.72
CA SER A 7 -9.85 -27.23 5.95
C SER A 7 -8.77 -26.13 6.06
N TRP A 8 -8.18 -25.68 4.95
CA TRP A 8 -7.17 -24.61 4.95
C TRP A 8 -7.73 -23.23 5.32
N ARG A 9 -8.98 -22.92 4.95
CA ARG A 9 -9.59 -21.60 5.23
C ARG A 9 -10.17 -21.47 6.65
N GLY A 10 -10.56 -22.58 7.27
CA GLY A 10 -11.15 -22.60 8.62
C GLY A 10 -10.12 -22.75 9.74
N ALA A 11 -9.05 -23.52 9.52
CA ALA A 11 -8.08 -23.84 10.58
C ALA A 11 -7.19 -22.66 10.97
N GLN A 12 -6.80 -21.80 10.02
CA GLN A 12 -5.85 -20.71 10.28
C GLN A 12 -6.41 -19.63 11.24
N TYR A 13 -7.74 -19.45 11.28
CA TYR A 13 -8.40 -18.53 12.22
C TYR A 13 -8.64 -19.14 13.60
N LEU A 14 -8.74 -20.46 13.70
CA LEU A 14 -8.94 -21.17 14.97
C LEU A 14 -7.61 -21.48 15.68
N ASP A 15 -6.51 -21.65 14.94
CA ASP A 15 -5.18 -21.93 15.50
C ASP A 15 -4.50 -20.70 16.14
N SER A 16 -4.78 -19.47 15.67
CA SER A 16 -4.24 -18.23 16.28
C SER A 16 -5.03 -17.73 17.51
N GLY A 17 -6.01 -18.49 17.99
CA GLY A 17 -6.89 -18.07 19.08
C GLY A 17 -7.80 -16.89 18.73
N TRP A 18 -8.59 -16.43 19.71
CA TRP A 18 -9.62 -15.39 19.53
C TRP A 18 -9.08 -13.97 19.29
N LEU A 19 -7.78 -13.74 19.50
CA LEU A 19 -7.15 -12.42 19.46
C LEU A 19 -7.10 -11.83 18.04
N GLY A 20 -6.80 -12.65 17.03
CA GLY A 20 -6.75 -12.21 15.63
C GLY A 20 -8.10 -11.67 15.13
N PRO A 21 -9.20 -12.46 15.23
CA PRO A 21 -10.55 -11.99 14.90
C PRO A 21 -10.97 -10.73 15.68
N ALA A 22 -10.71 -10.69 17.00
CA ALA A 22 -11.06 -9.55 17.84
C ALA A 22 -10.34 -8.27 17.39
N PHE A 23 -9.07 -8.37 17.01
CA PHE A 23 -8.28 -7.26 16.48
C PHE A 23 -8.86 -6.73 15.15
N VAL A 24 -9.20 -7.61 14.21
CA VAL A 24 -9.81 -7.22 12.93
C VAL A 24 -11.16 -6.52 13.14
N VAL A 25 -12.00 -7.04 14.04
CA VAL A 25 -13.29 -6.42 14.40
C VAL A 25 -13.07 -5.04 15.02
N MET A 26 -12.08 -4.89 15.90
CA MET A 26 -11.73 -3.62 16.51
C MET A 26 -11.33 -2.57 15.46
N LEU A 27 -10.43 -2.93 14.52
CA LEU A 27 -10.01 -2.02 13.44
C LEU A 27 -11.19 -1.62 12.55
N THR A 28 -12.04 -2.58 12.21
CA THR A 28 -13.24 -2.35 11.38
C THR A 28 -14.21 -1.40 12.10
N ALA A 29 -14.50 -1.65 13.37
CA ALA A 29 -15.34 -0.78 14.19
C ALA A 29 -14.76 0.63 14.30
N PHE A 30 -13.44 0.75 14.46
CA PHE A 30 -12.76 2.04 14.53
C PHE A 30 -12.90 2.85 13.23
N ILE A 31 -12.74 2.21 12.06
CA ILE A 31 -12.98 2.86 10.76
C ILE A 31 -14.44 3.33 10.64
N LEU A 32 -15.42 2.47 10.98
CA LEU A 32 -16.83 2.82 10.92
C LEU A 32 -17.21 3.99 11.86
N VAL A 33 -16.58 4.08 13.03
CA VAL A 33 -16.74 5.22 13.95
C VAL A 33 -16.22 6.50 13.30
N ASN A 34 -15.08 6.47 12.62
CA ASN A 34 -14.54 7.64 11.92
C ASN A 34 -15.41 8.07 10.74
N ILE A 35 -15.97 7.13 9.97
CA ILE A 35 -16.96 7.42 8.92
C ILE A 35 -18.21 8.11 9.51
N ARG A 36 -18.76 7.57 10.61
CA ARG A 36 -19.88 8.21 11.31
C ARG A 36 -19.54 9.60 11.84
N ARG A 37 -18.31 9.82 12.30
CA ARG A 37 -17.84 11.14 12.76
C ARG A 37 -17.73 12.14 11.61
N ALA A 38 -17.20 11.72 10.46
CA ALA A 38 -17.12 12.52 9.25
C ALA A 38 -18.52 12.96 8.78
N GLY A 39 -19.48 12.02 8.78
CA GLY A 39 -20.87 12.29 8.39
C GLY A 39 -21.63 13.26 9.29
N LYS A 40 -21.17 13.49 10.53
CA LYS A 40 -21.80 14.41 11.49
C LYS A 40 -21.30 15.86 11.37
N GLY A 41 -20.62 16.21 10.27
CA GLY A 41 -20.15 17.58 10.02
C GLY A 41 -18.95 18.00 10.87
N LYS A 42 -18.21 17.04 11.46
CA LYS A 42 -16.88 17.34 11.99
C LYS A 42 -15.91 17.32 10.82
N ASP A 43 -15.37 18.49 10.47
CA ASP A 43 -14.33 18.60 9.46
C ASP A 43 -13.10 17.81 9.91
N LEU A 44 -12.98 16.59 9.38
CA LEU A 44 -11.80 15.78 9.58
C LEU A 44 -10.67 16.41 8.76
N TYR A 45 -9.60 16.78 9.46
CA TYR A 45 -8.43 17.36 8.83
C TYR A 45 -7.70 16.32 7.96
N ILE A 46 -7.46 16.67 6.71
CA ILE A 46 -6.56 15.94 5.80
C ILE A 46 -5.39 16.88 5.49
N ARG A 47 -4.15 16.37 5.58
CA ARG A 47 -2.95 17.12 5.19
C ARG A 47 -3.09 17.59 3.74
N ARG A 48 -2.64 18.81 3.46
CA ARG A 48 -2.56 19.33 2.09
C ARG A 48 -1.61 18.49 1.25
N ILE A 49 -2.06 18.08 0.07
CA ILE A 49 -1.27 17.34 -0.93
C ILE A 49 -0.94 18.31 -2.06
N ALA A 50 0.35 18.57 -2.27
CA ALA A 50 0.81 19.62 -3.18
C ALA A 50 0.30 19.40 -4.62
N GLY A 51 0.47 18.19 -5.15
CA GLY A 51 0.02 17.87 -6.51
C GLY A 51 -1.49 17.98 -6.73
N LEU A 52 -2.31 17.81 -5.69
CA LEU A 52 -3.76 18.00 -5.81
C LEU A 52 -4.19 19.46 -5.74
N ASN A 53 -3.44 20.30 -5.01
CA ASN A 53 -3.70 21.75 -4.97
C ASN A 53 -3.29 22.45 -6.27
N ALA A 54 -2.34 21.88 -7.01
CA ALA A 54 -1.88 22.40 -8.28
C ALA A 54 -2.85 22.11 -9.45
N ILE A 55 -3.90 21.30 -9.24
CA ILE A 55 -4.85 20.94 -10.30
C ILE A 55 -5.56 22.17 -10.86
N ASP A 56 -6.10 23.03 -9.99
CA ASP A 56 -6.86 24.21 -10.40
C ASP A 56 -5.98 25.18 -11.20
N GLU A 57 -4.72 25.36 -10.77
CA GLU A 57 -3.71 26.15 -11.46
C GLU A 57 -3.35 25.55 -12.83
N ALA A 58 -3.12 24.23 -12.88
CA ALA A 58 -2.79 23.53 -14.11
C ALA A 58 -3.89 23.64 -15.17
N VAL A 59 -5.15 23.48 -14.75
CA VAL A 59 -6.31 23.63 -15.64
C VAL A 59 -6.54 25.09 -16.01
N GLY A 60 -6.36 26.02 -15.08
CA GLY A 60 -6.45 27.46 -15.34
C GLY A 60 -5.44 27.91 -16.40
N ARG A 61 -4.17 27.52 -16.25
CA ARG A 61 -3.11 27.81 -17.22
C ARG A 61 -3.40 27.17 -18.58
N ALA A 62 -3.92 25.94 -18.60
CA ALA A 62 -4.31 25.28 -19.86
C ALA A 62 -5.43 26.03 -20.59
N THR A 63 -6.41 26.50 -19.83
CA THR A 63 -7.52 27.34 -20.33
C THR A 63 -7.00 28.66 -20.90
N GLU A 64 -6.12 29.36 -20.17
CA GLU A 64 -5.52 30.63 -20.61
C GLU A 64 -4.73 30.49 -21.92
N MET A 65 -4.07 29.33 -22.11
CA MET A 65 -3.32 29.05 -23.32
C MET A 65 -4.17 28.45 -24.45
N GLY A 66 -5.43 28.09 -24.20
CA GLY A 66 -6.30 27.40 -25.16
C GLY A 66 -5.73 26.04 -25.61
N ARG A 67 -5.00 25.36 -24.71
CA ARG A 67 -4.23 24.13 -25.00
C ARG A 67 -4.76 22.96 -24.16
N PRO A 68 -4.71 21.73 -24.67
CA PRO A 68 -5.35 20.60 -24.02
C PRO A 68 -4.75 20.26 -22.65
N VAL A 69 -5.63 19.75 -21.77
CA VAL A 69 -5.24 18.98 -20.59
C VAL A 69 -5.18 17.51 -20.98
N LEU A 70 -3.99 16.91 -20.87
CA LEU A 70 -3.72 15.54 -21.28
C LEU A 70 -3.59 14.60 -20.07
N MET A 71 -4.12 13.38 -20.17
CA MET A 71 -4.00 12.32 -19.17
C MET A 71 -3.50 11.01 -19.75
N VAL A 72 -2.66 10.31 -18.98
CA VAL A 72 -2.25 8.93 -19.23
C VAL A 72 -2.56 8.09 -17.97
N PRO A 73 -3.50 7.13 -18.04
CA PRO A 73 -3.90 6.29 -16.90
C PRO A 73 -3.01 5.03 -16.73
N GLY A 74 -1.70 5.17 -16.96
CA GLY A 74 -0.72 4.08 -16.86
C GLY A 74 -0.83 2.97 -17.93
N LEU A 75 0.01 1.95 -17.78
CA LEU A 75 0.15 0.79 -18.68
C LEU A 75 -0.52 -0.48 -18.14
N SER A 76 -1.82 -0.42 -17.87
CA SER A 76 -2.56 -1.62 -17.48
C SER A 76 -3.28 -2.24 -18.67
N ASP A 77 -3.20 -3.57 -18.81
CA ASP A 77 -3.94 -4.30 -19.85
C ASP A 77 -5.45 -4.35 -19.54
N THR A 78 -5.81 -4.33 -18.25
CA THR A 78 -7.19 -4.50 -17.77
C THR A 78 -7.63 -3.31 -16.92
N VAL A 79 -8.95 -3.20 -16.69
CA VAL A 79 -9.50 -2.18 -15.80
C VAL A 79 -9.34 -2.65 -14.36
N ASN A 80 -8.23 -2.29 -13.74
CA ASN A 80 -7.94 -2.59 -12.34
C ASN A 80 -8.24 -1.38 -11.42
N ALA A 81 -8.09 -1.56 -10.11
CA ALA A 81 -8.37 -0.51 -9.13
C ALA A 81 -7.51 0.74 -9.33
N ILE A 82 -6.28 0.58 -9.84
CA ILE A 82 -5.33 1.68 -10.07
C ILE A 82 -5.82 2.55 -11.23
N VAL A 83 -6.21 1.94 -12.35
CA VAL A 83 -6.80 2.65 -13.49
C VAL A 83 -8.08 3.37 -13.09
N VAL A 84 -8.97 2.70 -12.35
CA VAL A 84 -10.23 3.31 -11.88
C VAL A 84 -9.93 4.54 -11.02
N GLN A 85 -8.94 4.44 -10.12
CA GLN A 85 -8.52 5.58 -9.30
C GLN A 85 -7.95 6.72 -10.15
N ALA A 86 -7.11 6.42 -11.15
CA ALA A 86 -6.56 7.40 -12.08
C ALA A 86 -7.66 8.12 -12.88
N LEU A 87 -8.64 7.37 -13.41
CA LEU A 87 -9.78 7.92 -14.13
C LEU A 87 -10.71 8.73 -13.22
N ASN A 88 -10.89 8.35 -11.95
CA ASN A 88 -11.67 9.11 -10.98
C ASN A 88 -11.03 10.47 -10.65
N ILE A 89 -9.70 10.48 -10.45
CA ILE A 89 -8.96 11.74 -10.30
C ILE A 89 -9.16 12.60 -11.54
N PHE A 90 -8.97 12.02 -12.72
CA PHE A 90 -9.08 12.77 -13.96
C PHE A 90 -10.51 13.18 -14.32
N SER A 91 -11.53 12.48 -13.84
CA SER A 91 -12.94 12.91 -13.94
C SER A 91 -13.16 14.23 -13.20
N TYR A 92 -12.55 14.41 -12.02
CA TYR A 92 -12.57 15.67 -11.29
C TYR A 92 -11.86 16.79 -12.08
N VAL A 93 -10.66 16.53 -12.60
CA VAL A 93 -9.90 17.47 -13.46
C VAL A 93 -10.73 17.85 -14.70
N SER A 94 -11.32 16.85 -15.35
CA SER A 94 -12.13 17.00 -16.56
C SER A 94 -13.37 17.84 -16.32
N ARG A 95 -13.98 17.73 -15.14
CA ARG A 95 -15.11 18.56 -14.74
C ARG A 95 -14.74 20.05 -14.71
N ILE A 96 -13.59 20.37 -14.13
CA ILE A 96 -13.07 21.74 -14.09
C ILE A 96 -12.75 22.20 -15.51
N ALA A 97 -12.04 21.38 -16.28
CA ALA A 97 -11.69 21.71 -17.67
C ALA A 97 -12.92 21.94 -18.57
N ALA A 98 -13.97 21.12 -18.44
CA ALA A 98 -15.21 21.22 -19.20
C ALA A 98 -15.97 22.52 -18.93
N ARG A 99 -15.99 23.01 -17.68
CA ARG A 99 -16.60 24.31 -17.32
C ARG A 99 -15.99 25.48 -18.09
N PHE A 100 -14.68 25.42 -18.32
CA PHE A 100 -13.94 26.42 -19.07
C PHE A 100 -13.79 26.10 -20.56
N SER A 101 -14.47 25.06 -21.05
CA SER A 101 -14.39 24.58 -22.44
C SER A 101 -12.96 24.27 -22.89
N ASN A 102 -12.10 23.83 -21.97
CA ASN A 102 -10.74 23.46 -22.29
C ASN A 102 -10.71 22.07 -22.96
N PRO A 103 -9.92 21.85 -24.02
CA PRO A 103 -9.82 20.53 -24.65
C PRO A 103 -9.26 19.48 -23.68
N ILE A 104 -9.86 18.29 -23.68
CA ILE A 104 -9.47 17.17 -22.83
C ILE A 104 -8.95 16.05 -23.72
N LEU A 105 -7.80 15.47 -23.37
CA LEU A 105 -7.22 14.36 -24.12
C LEU A 105 -6.77 13.24 -23.17
N ILE A 106 -7.33 12.05 -23.30
CA ILE A 106 -6.88 10.85 -22.58
C ILE A 106 -6.24 9.88 -23.58
N CYS A 107 -5.01 9.46 -23.27
CA CYS A 107 -4.31 8.46 -24.05
C CYS A 107 -4.32 7.12 -23.31
N CYS A 108 -5.00 6.12 -23.88
CA CYS A 108 -5.21 4.81 -23.25
C CYS A 108 -4.30 3.74 -23.88
N TYR A 109 -3.67 2.94 -23.03
CA TYR A 109 -2.81 1.82 -23.42
C TYR A 109 -3.59 0.58 -23.87
N SER A 110 -4.80 0.36 -23.35
CA SER A 110 -5.63 -0.79 -23.72
C SER A 110 -7.03 -0.37 -24.17
N ALA A 111 -7.65 -1.21 -25.01
CA ALA A 111 -9.01 -0.99 -25.49
C ALA A 111 -10.05 -1.02 -24.35
N ALA A 112 -9.81 -1.80 -23.30
CA ALA A 112 -10.69 -1.85 -22.14
C ALA A 112 -10.71 -0.51 -21.39
N ILE A 113 -9.54 0.11 -21.20
CA ILE A 113 -9.43 1.42 -20.56
C ILE A 113 -10.01 2.52 -21.44
N TYR A 114 -9.81 2.43 -22.76
CA TYR A 114 -10.44 3.34 -23.72
C TYR A 114 -11.97 3.39 -23.57
N THR A 115 -12.63 2.23 -23.52
CA THR A 115 -14.10 2.18 -23.39
C THR A 115 -14.57 2.82 -22.08
N VAL A 116 -13.92 2.51 -20.96
CA VAL A 116 -14.29 3.11 -19.66
C VAL A 116 -13.98 4.61 -19.64
N GLY A 117 -12.85 5.02 -20.19
CA GLY A 117 -12.46 6.43 -20.29
C GLY A 117 -13.46 7.26 -21.10
N GLN A 118 -13.96 6.72 -22.23
CA GLN A 118 -14.99 7.38 -23.03
C GLN A 118 -16.27 7.62 -22.25
N GLU A 119 -16.76 6.61 -21.52
CA GLU A 119 -17.96 6.75 -20.71
C GLU A 119 -17.76 7.74 -19.55
N VAL A 120 -16.61 7.68 -18.86
CA VAL A 120 -16.29 8.64 -17.79
C VAL A 120 -16.29 10.07 -18.31
N ILE A 121 -15.70 10.35 -19.47
CA ILE A 121 -15.66 11.71 -20.01
C ILE A 121 -17.03 12.14 -20.54
N ARG A 122 -17.76 11.26 -21.23
CA ARG A 122 -19.14 11.51 -21.65
C ARG A 122 -20.02 11.91 -20.46
N ASP A 123 -19.93 11.16 -19.36
CA ASP A 123 -20.67 11.42 -18.13
C ASP A 123 -20.30 12.77 -17.52
N VAL A 124 -19.01 13.13 -17.52
CA VAL A 124 -18.55 14.44 -17.03
C VAL A 124 -19.19 15.57 -17.83
N TYR A 125 -19.13 15.53 -19.16
CA TYR A 125 -19.74 16.55 -20.01
C TYR A 125 -21.26 16.61 -19.83
N GLN A 126 -21.92 15.47 -19.68
CA GLN A 126 -23.36 15.41 -19.44
C GLN A 126 -23.75 16.00 -18.09
N GLN A 127 -22.99 15.72 -17.02
CA GLN A 127 -23.24 16.27 -15.68
C GLN A 127 -23.01 17.78 -15.60
N GLU A 128 -22.07 18.32 -16.38
CA GLU A 128 -21.82 19.76 -16.46
C GLU A 128 -22.74 20.48 -17.47
N GLY A 129 -23.69 19.77 -18.08
CA GLY A 129 -24.63 20.34 -19.04
C GLY A 129 -23.98 20.79 -20.37
N ALA A 130 -22.78 20.30 -20.67
CA ALA A 130 -21.98 20.62 -21.85
C ALA A 130 -21.86 19.43 -22.82
N GLY A 131 -22.88 18.56 -22.86
CA GLY A 131 -22.87 17.35 -23.69
C GLY A 131 -22.74 17.60 -25.19
N ASP A 132 -23.12 18.79 -25.65
CA ASP A 132 -22.93 19.28 -27.02
C ASP A 132 -21.46 19.56 -27.37
N LYS A 133 -20.61 19.81 -26.36
CA LYS A 133 -19.16 20.05 -26.51
C LYS A 133 -18.32 18.79 -26.34
N TYR A 134 -18.94 17.64 -26.10
CA TYR A 134 -18.22 16.38 -25.98
C TYR A 134 -17.61 15.99 -27.34
N ASP A 135 -16.29 15.84 -27.37
CA ASP A 135 -15.57 15.32 -28.54
C ASP A 135 -15.36 13.81 -28.38
N ALA A 136 -15.74 13.02 -29.39
CA ALA A 136 -15.53 11.59 -29.39
C ALA A 136 -14.03 11.20 -29.42
N ASP A 137 -13.19 12.08 -29.98
CA ASP A 137 -11.73 11.91 -30.06
C ASP A 137 -11.00 12.40 -28.80
N SER A 138 -11.73 12.82 -27.75
CA SER A 138 -11.18 13.20 -26.43
C SER A 138 -10.44 12.04 -25.77
N VAL A 139 -10.81 10.80 -26.07
CA VAL A 139 -10.21 9.59 -25.50
C VAL A 139 -9.70 8.76 -26.67
N ARG A 140 -8.43 8.38 -26.64
CA ARG A 140 -7.77 7.68 -27.76
C ARG A 140 -7.07 6.44 -27.27
N PHE A 141 -7.36 5.31 -27.90
CA PHE A 141 -6.51 4.13 -27.81
C PHE A 141 -5.30 4.34 -28.73
N ILE A 142 -4.08 4.23 -28.18
CA ILE A 142 -2.86 4.50 -28.94
C ILE A 142 -2.20 3.20 -29.38
N SER A 143 -1.83 2.33 -28.44
CA SER A 143 -1.22 1.02 -28.70
C SER A 143 -1.13 0.24 -27.38
N ASP A 144 -1.23 -1.08 -27.48
CA ASP A 144 -1.00 -2.08 -26.44
C ASP A 144 0.48 -2.53 -26.35
N ARG A 145 1.41 -1.77 -26.95
CA ARG A 145 2.85 -2.03 -26.91
C ARG A 145 3.56 -0.83 -26.29
N GLN A 146 4.20 -1.04 -25.14
CA GLN A 146 4.80 0.01 -24.31
C GLN A 146 5.53 1.13 -25.08
N PHE A 147 6.50 0.82 -25.93
CA PHE A 147 7.27 1.86 -26.63
C PHE A 147 6.52 2.48 -27.82
N ALA A 148 5.61 1.74 -28.46
CA ALA A 148 4.74 2.32 -29.49
C ALA A 148 3.72 3.28 -28.85
N PHE A 149 3.19 2.90 -27.69
CA PHE A 149 2.38 3.77 -26.84
C PHE A 149 3.17 5.01 -26.42
N ALA A 150 4.40 4.82 -25.93
CA ALA A 150 5.26 5.92 -25.51
C ALA A 150 5.52 6.94 -26.64
N ALA A 151 5.87 6.45 -27.83
CA ALA A 151 6.09 7.26 -29.01
C ALA A 151 4.81 7.99 -29.47
N GLY A 152 3.68 7.28 -29.48
CA GLY A 152 2.38 7.85 -29.88
C GLY A 152 1.90 8.96 -28.95
N VAL A 153 1.95 8.73 -27.63
CA VAL A 153 1.58 9.73 -26.63
C VAL A 153 2.54 10.92 -26.66
N SER A 154 3.85 10.68 -26.78
CA SER A 154 4.84 11.76 -26.91
C SER A 154 4.59 12.61 -28.16
N GLY A 155 4.28 11.97 -29.29
CA GLY A 155 3.87 12.65 -30.51
C GLY A 155 2.62 13.52 -30.32
N LEU A 156 1.64 13.04 -29.57
CA LEU A 156 0.43 13.82 -29.23
C LEU A 156 0.74 14.99 -28.30
N ILE A 157 1.56 14.79 -27.26
CA ILE A 157 2.01 15.86 -26.36
C ILE A 157 2.64 17.00 -27.18
N LEU A 158 3.55 16.67 -28.10
CA LEU A 158 4.24 17.65 -28.94
C LEU A 158 3.32 18.32 -29.97
N ARG A 159 2.47 17.53 -30.64
CA ARG A 159 1.60 18.01 -31.74
C ARG A 159 0.48 18.90 -31.21
N GLU A 160 -0.24 18.41 -30.21
CA GLU A 160 -1.36 19.14 -29.60
C GLU A 160 -0.87 20.23 -28.66
N LYS A 161 0.44 20.21 -28.34
CA LYS A 161 1.08 21.09 -27.37
C LYS A 161 0.28 21.03 -26.07
N ALA A 162 0.29 19.91 -25.35
CA ALA A 162 -0.42 19.85 -24.06
C ALA A 162 0.06 20.96 -23.11
N ALA A 163 -0.85 21.59 -22.37
CA ALA A 163 -0.51 22.65 -21.41
C ALA A 163 -0.36 22.12 -19.98
N ALA A 164 -1.14 21.08 -19.65
CA ALA A 164 -1.04 20.34 -18.42
C ALA A 164 -1.11 18.84 -18.75
N THR A 165 -0.24 18.06 -18.12
CA THR A 165 -0.18 16.61 -18.28
C THR A 165 -0.31 15.91 -16.95
N PHE A 166 -1.20 14.93 -16.92
CA PHE A 166 -1.47 14.08 -15.78
C PHE A 166 -0.99 12.66 -16.08
N PHE A 167 0.00 12.19 -15.34
CA PHE A 167 0.55 10.84 -15.49
C PHE A 167 0.23 10.04 -14.23
N MET A 168 -0.89 9.30 -14.22
CA MET A 168 -1.38 8.65 -13.01
C MET A 168 -1.65 7.17 -13.26
N GLY A 169 -0.96 6.28 -12.54
CA GLY A 169 -1.20 4.84 -12.62
C GLY A 169 0.06 4.00 -12.53
N GLU A 170 0.04 2.85 -13.19
CA GLU A 170 1.22 1.97 -13.31
C GLU A 170 2.09 2.46 -14.47
N PHE A 171 3.36 2.75 -14.20
CA PHE A 171 4.32 3.16 -15.22
C PHE A 171 5.61 2.35 -15.10
N TYR A 172 6.36 2.32 -16.19
CA TYR A 172 7.68 1.72 -16.34
C TYR A 172 8.61 2.71 -17.06
N ALA A 173 9.44 2.23 -17.99
CA ALA A 173 10.48 3.01 -18.68
C ALA A 173 9.95 4.23 -19.46
N GLU A 174 8.68 4.23 -19.87
CA GLU A 174 8.03 5.34 -20.57
C GLU A 174 7.76 6.55 -19.67
N SER A 175 7.84 6.42 -18.34
CA SER A 175 7.65 7.51 -17.38
C SER A 175 8.52 8.73 -17.70
N LEU A 176 9.83 8.53 -17.85
CA LEU A 176 10.76 9.60 -18.23
C LEU A 176 10.53 10.14 -19.64
N ILE A 177 10.14 9.27 -20.58
CA ILE A 177 9.86 9.70 -21.96
C ILE A 177 8.71 10.71 -21.94
N PHE A 178 7.63 10.40 -21.21
CA PHE A 178 6.51 11.32 -21.05
C PHE A 178 6.89 12.58 -20.29
N ALA A 179 7.60 12.43 -19.18
CA ALA A 179 8.00 13.55 -18.35
C ALA A 179 8.85 14.55 -19.13
N GLU A 180 9.93 14.11 -19.78
CA GLU A 180 10.80 15.00 -20.55
C GLU A 180 10.12 15.57 -21.79
N THR A 181 9.27 14.80 -22.46
CA THR A 181 8.53 15.30 -23.63
C THR A 181 7.59 16.43 -23.23
N ALA A 182 6.83 16.28 -22.14
CA ALA A 182 5.94 17.33 -21.67
C ALA A 182 6.69 18.53 -21.08
N ASN A 183 7.81 18.30 -20.39
CA ASN A 183 8.71 19.36 -19.93
C ASN A 183 9.26 20.20 -21.11
N SER A 184 9.62 19.55 -22.23
CA SER A 184 10.18 20.24 -23.41
C SER A 184 9.26 21.29 -24.04
N ILE A 185 7.94 21.18 -23.83
CA ILE A 185 6.93 22.14 -24.28
C ILE A 185 6.39 23.04 -23.16
N GLY A 186 7.00 22.94 -21.97
CA GLY A 186 6.67 23.69 -20.77
C GLY A 186 5.29 23.36 -20.17
N ALA A 187 4.80 22.13 -20.35
CA ALA A 187 3.54 21.70 -19.75
C ALA A 187 3.69 21.54 -18.23
N ILE A 188 2.66 21.90 -17.44
CA ILE A 188 2.64 21.57 -16.00
C ILE A 188 2.41 20.06 -15.87
N GLN A 189 3.20 19.41 -15.03
CA GLN A 189 3.18 17.96 -14.90
C GLN A 189 2.80 17.56 -13.48
N ILE A 190 1.71 16.80 -13.38
CA ILE A 190 1.25 16.22 -12.13
C ILE A 190 1.25 14.71 -12.32
N ALA A 191 2.13 14.03 -11.60
CA ALA A 191 2.37 12.60 -11.78
C ALA A 191 2.14 11.80 -10.51
N SER A 192 1.86 10.51 -10.67
CA SER A 192 1.77 9.52 -9.62
C SER A 192 2.02 8.14 -10.22
N SER A 193 2.95 7.40 -9.64
CA SER A 193 3.16 6.00 -9.97
C SER A 193 2.87 5.12 -8.77
N THR A 194 2.18 4.01 -8.99
CA THR A 194 2.09 2.93 -7.98
C THR A 194 3.35 2.08 -7.97
N GLU A 195 4.19 2.19 -9.00
CA GLU A 195 5.47 1.51 -9.07
C GLU A 195 6.56 2.30 -8.33
N ALA A 196 7.04 1.71 -7.24
CA ALA A 196 8.10 2.29 -6.41
C ALA A 196 9.40 2.53 -7.19
N THR A 197 9.65 1.72 -8.22
CA THR A 197 10.84 1.86 -9.08
C THR A 197 10.77 3.08 -10.00
N GLN A 198 9.56 3.54 -10.37
CA GLN A 198 9.39 4.65 -11.30
C GLN A 198 9.08 5.99 -10.62
N THR A 199 8.60 5.95 -9.37
CA THR A 199 8.31 7.16 -8.60
C THR A 199 9.50 8.15 -8.57
N PRO A 200 10.78 7.72 -8.39
CA PRO A 200 11.92 8.64 -8.41
C PRO A 200 12.10 9.39 -9.74
N PHE A 201 11.76 8.78 -10.86
CA PHE A 201 11.86 9.43 -12.18
C PHE A 201 10.87 10.56 -12.32
N PHE A 202 9.62 10.35 -11.90
CA PHE A 202 8.65 11.43 -11.86
C PHE A 202 9.06 12.53 -10.87
N ILE A 203 9.62 12.16 -9.70
CA ILE A 203 10.10 13.17 -8.72
C ILE A 203 11.19 14.05 -9.34
N ALA A 204 12.06 13.48 -10.16
CA ALA A 204 13.13 14.23 -10.81
C ALA A 204 12.67 15.09 -11.99
N ALA A 205 11.62 14.67 -12.71
CA ALA A 205 11.26 15.24 -14.00
C ALA A 205 9.91 15.97 -14.05
N CYS A 206 9.06 15.88 -13.02
CA CYS A 206 7.74 16.53 -12.99
C CYS A 206 7.64 17.61 -11.90
N ASP A 207 6.76 18.60 -12.10
CA ASP A 207 6.54 19.69 -11.14
C ASP A 207 5.96 19.19 -9.81
N TYR A 208 4.99 18.27 -9.89
CA TYR A 208 4.32 17.71 -8.73
C TYR A 208 4.17 16.20 -8.84
N VAL A 209 4.50 15.51 -7.75
CA VAL A 209 4.37 14.05 -7.68
C VAL A 209 3.61 13.65 -6.43
N LEU A 210 2.59 12.81 -6.62
CA LEU A 210 1.90 12.13 -5.53
C LEU A 210 2.71 10.88 -5.13
N ILE A 211 3.01 10.74 -3.84
CA ILE A 211 3.86 9.67 -3.33
C ILE A 211 3.06 8.72 -2.44
N GLY A 212 3.26 7.42 -2.64
CA GLY A 212 2.69 6.37 -1.80
C GLY A 212 1.17 6.43 -1.76
N ASP A 213 0.62 6.58 -0.55
CA ASP A 213 -0.83 6.57 -0.33
C ASP A 213 -1.55 7.84 -0.81
N GLU A 214 -0.84 8.88 -1.23
CA GLU A 214 -1.46 10.11 -1.74
C GLU A 214 -2.32 9.86 -2.98
N PHE A 215 -1.91 8.91 -3.83
CA PHE A 215 -2.68 8.50 -5.01
C PHE A 215 -4.07 7.96 -4.64
N TYR A 216 -4.13 7.11 -3.62
CA TYR A 216 -5.37 6.51 -3.14
C TYR A 216 -6.20 7.48 -2.27
N ALA A 217 -5.53 8.41 -1.59
CA ALA A 217 -6.16 9.47 -0.82
C ALA A 217 -6.79 10.57 -1.70
N ALA A 218 -6.38 10.68 -2.97
CA ALA A 218 -6.76 11.78 -3.84
C ALA A 218 -8.27 11.95 -4.00
N SER A 219 -9.02 10.86 -4.18
CA SER A 219 -10.49 10.92 -4.31
C SER A 219 -11.17 11.48 -3.06
N ALA A 220 -10.67 11.10 -1.87
CA ALA A 220 -11.17 11.64 -0.61
C ALA A 220 -10.85 13.14 -0.46
N TYR A 221 -9.66 13.55 -0.92
CA TYR A 221 -9.20 14.93 -0.85
C TYR A 221 -9.99 15.86 -1.79
N LEU A 222 -10.22 15.43 -3.03
CA LEU A 222 -10.87 16.22 -4.08
C LEU A 222 -12.40 16.31 -3.89
N THR A 223 -13.06 15.19 -3.58
CA THR A 223 -14.53 15.15 -3.48
C THR A 223 -15.06 15.52 -2.09
N ARG A 224 -14.22 15.42 -1.05
CA ARG A 224 -14.59 15.63 0.36
C ARG A 224 -15.80 14.81 0.82
N GLN A 225 -16.08 13.69 0.17
CA GLN A 225 -17.18 12.81 0.56
C GLN A 225 -16.93 12.22 1.97
N PRO A 226 -17.88 12.34 2.91
CA PRO A 226 -17.66 11.91 4.30
C PRO A 226 -17.23 10.45 4.46
N VAL A 227 -17.72 9.56 3.58
CA VAL A 227 -17.33 8.13 3.59
C VAL A 227 -15.85 7.96 3.23
N LEU A 228 -15.38 8.62 2.18
CA LEU A 228 -13.98 8.53 1.73
C LEU A 228 -13.04 9.19 2.74
N VAL A 229 -13.38 10.40 3.21
CA VAL A 229 -12.60 11.15 4.20
C VAL A 229 -12.51 10.39 5.52
N GLY A 230 -13.65 9.89 6.03
CA GLY A 230 -13.68 9.13 7.29
C GLY A 230 -12.94 7.80 7.21
N SER A 231 -13.01 7.13 6.05
CA SER A 231 -12.25 5.89 5.82
C SER A 231 -10.75 6.16 5.78
N LEU A 232 -10.31 7.19 5.05
CA LEU A 232 -8.90 7.57 4.96
C LEU A 232 -8.31 7.87 6.35
N VAL A 233 -8.96 8.74 7.12
CA VAL A 233 -8.51 9.09 8.47
C VAL A 233 -8.54 7.88 9.41
N GLY A 234 -9.57 7.04 9.32
CA GLY A 234 -9.63 5.79 10.08
C GLY A 234 -8.45 4.87 9.77
N GLN A 235 -8.12 4.69 8.49
CA GLN A 235 -6.99 3.87 8.04
C GLN A 235 -5.65 4.44 8.51
N ASP A 236 -5.44 5.76 8.43
CA ASP A 236 -4.20 6.39 8.88
C ASP A 236 -3.97 6.20 10.40
N TRP A 237 -5.02 6.35 11.20
CA TRP A 237 -4.95 6.04 12.64
C TRP A 237 -4.67 4.56 12.92
N CYS A 238 -5.26 3.64 12.15
CA CYS A 238 -4.96 2.21 12.26
C CYS A 238 -3.48 1.93 11.95
N LYS A 239 -2.92 2.54 10.90
CA LYS A 239 -1.49 2.42 10.56
C LYS A 239 -0.61 2.94 11.70
N VAL A 240 -0.95 4.09 12.28
CA VAL A 240 -0.22 4.65 13.44
C VAL A 240 -0.31 3.72 14.65
N ALA A 241 -1.48 3.16 14.96
CA ALA A 241 -1.64 2.23 16.09
C ALA A 241 -0.82 0.94 15.90
N ILE A 242 -0.81 0.40 14.68
CA ILE A 242 0.01 -0.78 14.34
C ILE A 242 1.50 -0.44 14.45
N ALA A 243 1.94 0.69 13.89
CA ALA A 243 3.33 1.14 13.97
C ALA A 243 3.77 1.36 15.43
N ALA A 244 2.93 1.98 16.26
CA ALA A 244 3.19 2.16 17.68
C ALA A 244 3.31 0.82 18.41
N THR A 245 2.46 -0.16 18.08
CA THR A 245 2.53 -1.51 18.65
C THR A 245 3.84 -2.20 18.29
N PHE A 246 4.31 -2.08 17.03
CA PHE A 246 5.60 -2.61 16.63
C PHE A 246 6.77 -1.94 17.35
N VAL A 247 6.76 -0.61 17.47
CA VAL A 247 7.81 0.13 18.18
C VAL A 247 7.84 -0.24 19.65
N LEU A 248 6.69 -0.29 20.33
CA LEU A 248 6.60 -0.70 21.73
C LEU A 248 7.05 -2.14 21.92
N GLY A 249 6.61 -3.06 21.05
CA GLY A 249 7.03 -4.46 21.08
C GLY A 249 8.55 -4.61 20.89
N ALA A 250 9.13 -3.87 19.94
CA ALA A 250 10.57 -3.88 19.68
C ALA A 250 11.36 -3.31 20.87
N LEU A 251 10.89 -2.21 21.49
CA LEU A 251 11.51 -1.63 22.67
C LEU A 251 11.43 -2.56 23.89
N MET A 252 10.26 -3.13 24.16
CA MET A 252 10.08 -4.08 25.26
C MET A 252 10.98 -5.31 25.09
N ASN A 253 11.02 -5.89 23.89
CA ASN A 253 11.92 -7.01 23.60
C ASN A 253 13.40 -6.63 23.77
N SER A 254 13.78 -5.43 23.32
CA SER A 254 15.15 -4.92 23.47
C SER A 254 15.53 -4.67 24.94
N ILE A 255 14.58 -4.22 25.77
CA ILE A 255 14.80 -4.03 27.21
C ILE A 255 14.91 -5.39 27.92
N GLN A 256 14.08 -6.38 27.54
CA GLN A 256 14.13 -7.74 28.10
C GLN A 256 15.44 -8.47 27.77
N LEU A 257 15.97 -8.28 26.56
CA LEU A 257 17.25 -8.85 26.12
C LEU A 257 18.47 -7.99 26.51
N GLY A 258 18.24 -6.78 27.02
CA GLY A 258 19.29 -5.83 27.35
C GLY A 258 20.07 -6.20 28.62
N PRO A 259 21.28 -5.63 28.81
CA PRO A 259 22.18 -5.98 29.92
C PRO A 259 21.68 -5.57 31.32
N PHE A 260 20.54 -4.88 31.39
CA PHE A 260 19.95 -4.36 32.63
C PHE A 260 18.86 -5.26 33.24
N HIS A 261 18.45 -6.35 32.58
CA HIS A 261 17.50 -7.30 33.19
C HIS A 261 18.23 -8.38 34.00
N HIS A 262 17.81 -8.49 35.26
CA HIS A 262 18.33 -9.45 36.22
C HIS A 262 18.28 -10.86 35.65
N LYS A 263 19.43 -11.52 35.67
CA LYS A 263 19.63 -12.94 35.96
C LYS A 263 18.43 -13.57 36.68
N GLU A 264 17.37 -13.93 35.95
CA GLU A 264 16.20 -14.57 36.54
C GLU A 264 16.54 -16.04 36.82
N VAL A 265 16.22 -16.44 38.05
CA VAL A 265 16.21 -17.85 38.44
C VAL A 265 14.97 -18.46 37.78
N SER A 266 15.07 -18.82 36.49
CA SER A 266 14.00 -19.58 35.85
C SER A 266 13.81 -20.88 36.63
N GLU A 267 12.58 -21.32 36.77
CA GLU A 267 12.26 -22.60 37.35
C GLU A 267 12.47 -23.73 36.33
N GLN A 268 13.11 -24.81 36.77
CA GLN A 268 13.32 -26.06 36.07
C GLN A 268 12.25 -27.05 36.55
N ARG A 269 11.35 -27.47 35.64
CA ARG A 269 10.39 -28.54 35.93
C ARG A 269 11.08 -29.88 35.70
N VAL A 270 11.39 -30.59 36.77
CA VAL A 270 11.89 -31.97 36.71
C VAL A 270 10.82 -32.86 37.35
N ASP A 271 10.29 -33.81 36.58
CA ASP A 271 9.34 -34.82 37.07
C ASP A 271 8.18 -34.24 37.91
N THR A 272 7.44 -33.29 37.36
CA THR A 272 6.26 -32.64 37.98
C THR A 272 6.58 -31.62 39.10
N VAL A 273 7.82 -31.52 39.56
CA VAL A 273 8.24 -30.57 40.60
C VAL A 273 9.02 -29.41 39.98
N VAL A 274 8.63 -28.20 40.38
CA VAL A 274 9.20 -26.94 39.92
C VAL A 274 10.36 -26.59 40.86
N GLN A 275 11.61 -26.67 40.38
CA GLN A 275 12.81 -26.35 41.17
C GLN A 275 13.52 -25.10 40.62
N PRO A 276 13.95 -24.15 41.46
CA PRO A 276 14.70 -22.98 41.00
C PRO A 276 16.07 -23.38 40.39
N LEU A 277 16.47 -22.77 39.28
CA LEU A 277 17.78 -23.01 38.65
C LEU A 277 18.96 -22.70 39.60
N GLU A 278 19.92 -23.61 39.65
CA GLU A 278 21.10 -23.55 40.53
C GLU A 278 22.07 -22.42 40.20
N GLN A 279 22.05 -21.93 38.95
CA GLN A 279 22.77 -20.73 38.53
C GLN A 279 21.91 -19.82 37.64
N PRO A 280 21.96 -18.50 37.87
CA PRO A 280 21.21 -17.57 37.04
C PRO A 280 21.81 -17.48 35.63
N ARG A 281 20.99 -17.78 34.62
CA ARG A 281 21.35 -17.75 33.18
C ARG A 281 20.86 -16.47 32.50
N LEU A 282 21.47 -16.11 31.38
CA LEU A 282 20.96 -15.04 30.51
C LEU A 282 19.62 -15.47 29.89
N MET A 283 18.69 -14.52 29.78
CA MET A 283 17.35 -14.75 29.21
C MET A 283 17.50 -15.17 27.74
N LYS A 284 16.91 -16.31 27.36
CA LYS A 284 16.86 -16.74 25.96
C LYS A 284 15.71 -16.02 25.25
N VAL A 285 15.78 -15.93 23.92
CA VAL A 285 14.69 -15.37 23.10
C VAL A 285 13.35 -16.08 23.38
N SER A 286 13.38 -17.39 23.66
CA SER A 286 12.20 -18.18 24.04
C SER A 286 11.56 -17.80 25.38
N ASP A 287 12.32 -17.13 26.26
CA ASP A 287 11.86 -16.73 27.59
C ASP A 287 11.29 -15.29 27.58
N THR A 288 11.33 -14.58 26.44
CA THR A 288 10.79 -13.21 26.33
C THR A 288 9.27 -13.20 26.32
N PHE A 289 8.68 -12.16 26.90
CA PHE A 289 7.22 -11.98 26.96
C PHE A 289 6.58 -11.99 25.58
N MET A 290 7.22 -11.35 24.60
CA MET A 290 6.71 -11.30 23.23
C MET A 290 6.70 -12.69 22.59
N TYR A 291 7.73 -13.52 22.83
CA TYR A 291 7.75 -14.90 22.33
C TYR A 291 6.65 -15.76 22.95
N GLN A 292 6.43 -15.64 24.25
CA GLN A 292 5.38 -16.38 24.97
C GLN A 292 3.96 -15.94 24.57
N LEU A 293 3.78 -14.66 24.25
CA LEU A 293 2.49 -14.13 23.78
C LEU A 293 2.08 -14.74 22.43
N PHE A 294 3.04 -14.99 21.53
CA PHE A 294 2.79 -15.60 20.22
C PHE A 294 2.90 -17.13 20.20
N ASN A 295 3.58 -17.73 21.18
CA ASN A 295 3.72 -19.19 21.33
C ASN A 295 3.31 -19.66 22.73
N PRO A 296 2.02 -19.58 23.09
CA PRO A 296 1.55 -19.91 24.43
C PRO A 296 1.60 -21.42 24.78
N GLN A 297 1.91 -22.30 23.81
CA GLN A 297 1.88 -23.77 23.97
C GLN A 297 3.24 -24.47 23.86
N GLU A 298 4.36 -23.76 23.65
CA GLU A 298 5.69 -24.40 23.77
C GLU A 298 6.03 -24.61 25.25
N ASP A 299 5.51 -25.68 25.84
CA ASP A 299 5.99 -26.19 27.11
C ASP A 299 7.49 -26.49 26.99
N LYS A 300 8.28 -25.93 27.92
CA LYS A 300 9.74 -26.03 27.97
C LYS A 300 10.22 -27.50 28.03
N GLU A 301 10.39 -28.16 26.89
CA GLU A 301 11.12 -29.43 26.82
C GLU A 301 12.62 -29.17 27.02
N LEU A 302 13.06 -29.23 28.27
CA LEU A 302 14.47 -29.15 28.64
C LEU A 302 15.11 -30.54 28.48
N LYS A 303 16.02 -30.68 27.50
CA LYS A 303 16.86 -31.88 27.34
C LYS A 303 17.67 -32.13 28.62
N ILE A 304 17.41 -33.28 29.26
CA ILE A 304 18.14 -33.78 30.43
C ILE A 304 19.44 -34.42 29.94
N ASP A 305 20.58 -33.79 30.19
CA ASP A 305 21.88 -34.49 30.12
C ASP A 305 22.09 -35.21 31.46
N ARG A 306 21.83 -36.51 31.48
CA ARG A 306 22.03 -37.35 32.67
C ARG A 306 23.54 -37.55 32.85
N PRO A 307 24.17 -37.17 33.98
CA PRO A 307 25.58 -37.48 34.19
C PRO A 307 25.75 -39.00 34.22
N GLN A 308 26.69 -39.54 33.45
CA GLN A 308 27.06 -40.95 33.54
C GLN A 308 27.46 -41.26 34.98
N LYS A 309 26.82 -42.25 35.59
CA LYS A 309 27.18 -42.77 36.91
C LYS A 309 28.67 -43.16 36.89
N PRO A 310 29.51 -42.65 37.80
CA PRO A 310 30.84 -43.21 38.01
C PRO A 310 30.65 -44.61 38.59
N GLY A 311 31.03 -45.64 37.84
CA GLY A 311 31.01 -47.03 38.32
C GLY A 311 30.20 -48.04 37.49
N ALA A 312 29.98 -47.81 36.20
CA ALA A 312 29.65 -48.91 35.29
C ALA A 312 30.95 -49.45 34.69
N ALA A 313 31.39 -50.61 35.16
CA ALA A 313 32.59 -51.29 34.73
C ALA A 313 32.62 -51.50 33.20
N THR A 314 33.73 -51.13 32.59
CA THR A 314 34.14 -51.61 31.27
C THR A 314 34.23 -53.15 31.33
N PRO A 315 33.62 -53.93 30.42
CA PRO A 315 33.95 -55.34 30.33
C PRO A 315 35.37 -55.44 29.79
N THR A 316 36.29 -55.87 30.65
CA THR A 316 37.64 -56.28 30.26
C THR A 316 37.56 -57.48 29.31
N ALA A 317 38.26 -57.36 28.18
CA ALA A 317 38.57 -58.47 27.29
C ALA A 317 39.23 -59.61 28.08
N GLY A 318 38.60 -60.78 28.09
CA GLY A 318 39.20 -62.01 28.56
C GLY A 318 39.92 -62.69 27.40
N GLU A 319 41.24 -62.56 27.35
CA GLU A 319 42.11 -63.55 26.72
C GLU A 319 42.68 -64.45 27.82
N GLY A 320 42.49 -65.75 27.65
CA GLY A 320 43.04 -66.80 28.50
C GLY A 320 42.74 -68.14 27.86
N GLY A 321 43.59 -68.56 26.92
CA GLY A 321 43.58 -69.90 26.36
C GLY A 321 44.29 -70.92 27.24
N GLY A 322 43.97 -72.20 27.02
CA GLY A 322 44.83 -73.36 27.30
C GLY A 322 44.33 -74.32 28.37
N GLU A 323 43.58 -75.34 27.97
CA GLU A 323 43.96 -76.77 27.96
C GLU A 323 42.94 -77.58 27.13
#